data_AF-A0A357XZ49-F1
#
_entry.id   AF-A0A357XZ49-F1
#
_cell.length_a   1.000
_cell.length_b   1.000
_cell.length_c   1.000
_cell.angle_alpha   90.00
_cell.angle_beta   90.00
_cell.angle_gamma   90.00
#
_symmetry.space_group_name_H-M   'P 1'
#
loop_
_entity.id
_entity.type
_entity.pdbx_description
1 polymer ?
#
loop_
_entity_poly.entity_id
_entity_poly.type
_entity_poly.pdbx_seq_one_letter_code
_entity_poly.pdbx_strand_id
1 'polypeptide(L)'
;MKETNAFTLVELLVVIAIIGALVALLLPAVQAAREAARRMQCSNNMKQLTHALHLHHDSFGVFPALRDLKAAGHISTTHDSDTFSVIYRLLPFFEQQARYDAINDMRNGPSWNTGLSVPWWPHESFEGTINSLLCPSDSNGKDLRYTPTNCEVSIGDAMWDPNHATNGNIKNRTVFQKGAQKNIAFIADGTSNTVAISETIISQTVMSRLVKGGIAAVNAVDNRNAPGGTAAKCSFSVLTTGGNRIEFASTVAVHTGGYDAGQPNQSIRGGRFFDGRPRYTAFSTVMPPNSPACQQTGNLENQDVHMLPPQSNHSGGVNVALFDGSVRFIPDTINAATVGVAQPAQVTSGASEFGIWGALGTPDGGEAVPVL
;
A
#
# COMPACT_ATOMS: atom_id res chain seq x y z
N MET A 1 3.82 73.56 -4.73
CA MET A 1 3.44 72.87 -5.98
C MET A 1 4.05 71.50 -5.94
N LYS A 2 3.24 70.43 -6.00
CA LYS A 2 3.71 69.05 -5.96
C LYS A 2 3.79 68.59 -7.41
N GLU A 3 4.98 68.51 -7.98
CA GLU A 3 5.16 68.00 -9.35
C GLU A 3 4.79 66.51 -9.36
N THR A 4 3.73 66.18 -10.10
CA THR A 4 3.35 64.80 -10.38
C THR A 4 4.14 64.34 -11.60
N ASN A 5 5.19 63.54 -11.38
CA ASN A 5 5.91 62.88 -12.45
C ASN A 5 4.96 61.95 -13.22
N ALA A 6 4.74 62.22 -14.50
CA ALA A 6 3.95 61.36 -15.38
C ALA A 6 4.80 60.15 -15.79
N PHE A 7 4.30 58.95 -15.49
CA PHE A 7 4.96 57.68 -15.85
C PHE A 7 4.84 57.44 -17.36
N THR A 8 5.94 57.12 -18.04
CA THR A 8 5.90 56.83 -19.48
C THR A 8 5.45 55.38 -19.72
N LEU A 9 4.73 55.15 -20.82
CA LEU A 9 4.28 53.80 -21.21
C LEU A 9 5.47 52.82 -21.34
N VAL A 10 6.63 53.34 -21.77
CA VAL A 10 7.87 52.56 -21.92
C VAL A 10 8.41 52.08 -20.57
N GLU A 11 8.44 52.94 -19.54
CA GLU A 11 8.87 52.54 -18.20
C GLU A 11 7.99 51.44 -17.61
N LEU A 12 6.67 51.51 -17.84
CA LEU A 12 5.75 50.47 -17.39
C LEU A 12 6.01 49.15 -18.13
N LEU A 13 6.25 49.22 -19.45
CA LEU A 13 6.47 48.05 -20.30
C LEU A 13 7.78 47.32 -19.93
N VAL A 14 8.85 48.06 -19.63
CA VAL A 14 10.12 47.46 -19.19
C VAL A 14 9.95 46.75 -17.84
N VAL A 15 9.23 47.34 -16.90
CA VAL A 15 9.01 46.73 -15.58
C VAL A 15 8.22 45.43 -15.70
N ILE A 16 7.13 45.40 -16.48
CA ILE A 16 6.37 44.16 -16.68
C ILE A 16 7.20 43.10 -17.43
N ALA A 17 8.08 43.50 -18.35
CA ALA A 17 8.96 42.57 -19.06
C ALA A 17 9.97 41.91 -18.11
N ILE A 18 10.57 42.69 -17.19
CA ILE A 18 11.50 42.17 -16.19
C ILE A 18 10.77 41.25 -15.20
N ILE A 19 9.60 41.65 -14.68
CA ILE A 19 8.80 40.80 -13.78
C ILE A 19 8.38 39.51 -14.49
N GLY A 20 7.95 39.61 -15.75
CA GLY A 20 7.59 38.45 -16.58
C GLY A 20 8.75 37.48 -16.74
N ALA A 21 9.95 37.98 -17.05
CA ALA A 21 11.15 37.15 -17.17
C ALA A 21 11.54 36.48 -15.84
N LEU A 22 11.49 37.21 -14.72
CA LEU A 22 11.77 36.67 -13.39
C LEU A 22 10.77 35.57 -13.00
N VAL A 23 9.47 35.80 -13.20
CA VAL A 23 8.43 34.80 -12.88
C VAL A 23 8.56 33.57 -13.77
N ALA A 24 8.87 33.75 -15.07
CA ALA A 24 9.06 32.63 -15.99
C ALA A 24 10.22 31.71 -15.57
N LEU A 25 11.29 32.27 -14.99
CA LEU A 25 12.43 31.49 -14.47
C LEU A 25 12.14 30.88 -13.09
N LEU A 26 11.36 31.55 -12.25
CA LEU A 26 11.08 31.10 -10.88
C LEU A 26 9.98 30.03 -10.80
N LEU A 27 8.98 30.04 -11.68
CA LEU A 27 7.84 29.12 -11.59
C LEU A 27 8.25 27.63 -11.72
N PRO A 28 9.07 27.22 -12.71
CA PRO A 28 9.53 25.83 -12.80
C PRO A 28 10.38 25.42 -11.59
N ALA A 29 11.20 26.33 -11.08
CA ALA A 29 12.07 26.09 -9.92
C ALA A 29 11.26 25.87 -8.64
N VAL A 30 10.23 26.69 -8.39
CA VAL A 30 9.35 26.55 -7.20
C VAL A 30 8.56 25.24 -7.27
N GLN A 31 8.12 24.82 -8.46
CA GLN A 31 7.41 23.56 -8.63
C GLN A 31 8.31 22.34 -8.37
N ALA A 32 9.53 22.35 -8.91
CA ALA A 32 10.52 21.31 -8.65
C ALA A 32 10.88 21.22 -7.15
N ALA A 33 11.08 22.37 -6.49
CA ALA A 33 11.34 22.42 -5.04
C ALA A 33 10.16 21.86 -4.21
N ARG A 34 8.92 22.21 -4.57
CA ARG A 34 7.73 21.68 -3.90
C ARG A 34 7.60 20.16 -4.05
N GLU A 35 7.91 19.64 -5.24
CA GLU A 35 7.86 18.20 -5.49
C GLU A 35 8.96 17.44 -4.73
N ALA A 36 10.18 17.98 -4.70
CA ALA A 36 11.26 17.43 -3.89
C ALA A 36 10.88 17.41 -2.39
N ALA A 37 10.26 18.48 -1.89
CA ALA A 37 9.78 18.54 -0.50
C ALA A 37 8.72 17.49 -0.20
N ARG A 38 7.72 17.31 -1.08
CA ARG A 38 6.71 16.24 -0.94
C ARG A 38 7.38 14.88 -0.88
N ARG A 39 8.32 14.60 -1.79
CA ARG A 39 9.04 13.32 -1.85
C ARG A 39 9.89 13.07 -0.61
N MET A 40 10.58 14.08 -0.09
CA MET A 40 11.33 13.96 1.16
C MET A 40 10.40 13.65 2.34
N GLN A 41 9.22 14.26 2.40
CA GLN A 41 8.24 13.99 3.45
C GLN A 41 7.69 12.54 3.35
N CYS A 42 7.37 12.05 2.15
CA CYS A 42 6.98 10.65 1.93
C CYS A 42 8.09 9.68 2.39
N SER A 43 9.34 9.94 2.00
CA SER A 43 10.49 9.14 2.41
C SER A 43 10.66 9.13 3.93
N ASN A 44 10.48 10.26 4.60
CA ASN A 44 10.58 10.36 6.06
C ASN A 44 9.46 9.61 6.78
N ASN A 45 8.22 9.67 6.26
CA ASN A 45 7.09 8.91 6.81
C ASN A 45 7.37 7.40 6.78
N MET A 46 7.89 6.88 5.66
CA MET A 46 8.27 5.47 5.60
C MET A 46 9.45 5.13 6.52
N LYS A 47 10.44 6.01 6.67
CA LYS A 47 11.52 5.81 7.66
C LYS A 47 10.98 5.70 9.08
N GLN A 48 9.99 6.51 9.44
CA GLN A 48 9.35 6.43 10.76
C GLN A 48 8.66 5.08 10.96
N LEU A 49 7.95 4.57 9.94
CA LEU A 49 7.31 3.25 10.03
C LEU A 49 8.31 2.09 10.04
N THR A 50 9.36 2.16 9.25
CA THR A 50 10.42 1.14 9.27
C THR A 50 11.17 1.17 10.61
N HIS A 51 11.40 2.35 11.18
CA HIS A 51 11.94 2.45 12.52
C HIS A 51 11.01 1.80 13.56
N ALA A 52 9.69 2.06 13.47
CA ALA A 52 8.71 1.40 14.33
C ALA A 52 8.72 -0.13 14.17
N LEU A 53 8.89 -0.64 12.95
CA LEU A 53 9.08 -2.08 12.70
C LEU A 53 10.29 -2.65 13.45
N HIS A 54 11.43 -1.94 13.42
CA HIS A 54 12.62 -2.35 14.16
C HIS A 54 12.43 -2.26 15.67
N LEU A 55 11.78 -1.22 16.20
CA LEU A 55 11.47 -1.11 17.63
C LEU A 55 10.56 -2.26 18.11
N HIS A 56 9.58 -2.65 17.29
CA HIS A 56 8.78 -3.84 17.57
C HIS A 56 9.63 -5.11 17.58
N HIS A 57 10.51 -5.28 16.58
CA HIS A 57 11.44 -6.42 16.55
C HIS A 57 12.38 -6.43 17.75
N ASP A 58 12.91 -5.28 18.19
CA ASP A 58 13.80 -5.18 19.34
C ASP A 58 13.08 -5.51 20.65
N SER A 59 11.79 -5.13 20.76
CA SER A 59 10.97 -5.38 21.94
C SER A 59 10.45 -6.82 22.04
N PHE A 60 10.08 -7.42 20.91
CA PHE A 60 9.39 -8.72 20.87
C PHE A 60 10.21 -9.85 20.22
N GLY A 61 11.39 -9.55 19.66
CA GLY A 61 12.25 -10.49 18.92
C GLY A 61 11.73 -10.88 17.53
N VAL A 62 10.62 -10.28 17.08
CA VAL A 62 9.92 -10.61 15.84
C VAL A 62 9.26 -9.38 15.22
N PHE A 63 9.13 -9.37 13.90
CA PHE A 63 8.25 -8.44 13.19
C PHE A 63 6.78 -8.81 13.42
N PRO A 64 5.86 -7.84 13.40
CA PRO A 64 4.44 -8.11 13.54
C PRO A 64 3.91 -8.91 12.35
N ALA A 65 2.87 -9.70 12.58
CA ALA A 65 2.15 -10.38 11.51
C ALA A 65 1.44 -9.35 10.61
N LEU A 66 1.19 -9.72 9.34
CA LEU A 66 0.37 -8.89 8.44
C LEU A 66 -1.02 -8.65 9.05
N ARG A 67 -1.57 -9.74 9.61
CA ARG A 67 -2.88 -9.84 10.23
C ARG A 67 -2.80 -10.84 11.37
N ASP A 68 -3.47 -10.59 12.49
CA ASP A 68 -3.51 -11.54 13.61
C ASP A 68 -4.25 -12.85 13.27
N LEU A 69 -3.98 -13.91 14.06
CA LEU A 69 -4.80 -15.13 14.05
C LEU A 69 -5.94 -15.00 15.03
N LYS A 70 -6.99 -15.81 14.80
CA LYS A 70 -8.06 -15.94 15.76
C LYS A 70 -7.52 -16.41 17.11
N ALA A 71 -7.72 -15.62 18.17
CA ALA A 71 -7.29 -16.01 19.50
C ALA A 71 -8.07 -17.26 19.97
N ALA A 72 -7.37 -18.21 20.59
CA ALA A 72 -7.96 -19.47 21.05
C ALA A 72 -8.96 -19.23 22.20
N GLY A 73 -10.16 -19.82 22.12
CA GLY A 73 -11.21 -19.67 23.14
C GLY A 73 -12.28 -18.61 22.83
N HIS A 74 -12.22 -17.95 21.67
CA HIS A 74 -13.19 -16.90 21.29
C HIS A 74 -14.49 -17.48 20.70
N ILE A 75 -15.62 -17.17 21.34
CA ILE A 75 -17.00 -17.64 21.02
C ILE A 75 -17.60 -17.04 19.73
N SER A 76 -16.91 -16.16 19.01
CA SER A 76 -17.44 -15.65 17.73
C SER A 76 -17.60 -16.78 16.72
N THR A 77 -18.85 -17.18 16.48
CA THR A 77 -19.29 -18.18 15.49
C THR A 77 -19.51 -17.57 14.11
N THR A 78 -19.37 -16.26 13.94
CA THR A 78 -19.80 -15.57 12.70
C THR A 78 -18.83 -14.55 12.13
N HIS A 79 -17.84 -14.05 12.89
CA HIS A 79 -16.93 -13.04 12.37
C HIS A 79 -15.47 -13.31 12.74
N ASP A 80 -14.65 -13.29 11.70
CA ASP A 80 -13.20 -13.45 11.62
C ASP A 80 -12.49 -12.27 12.34
N SER A 81 -12.81 -12.07 13.63
CA SER A 81 -12.69 -10.83 14.43
C SER A 81 -11.26 -10.41 14.79
N ASP A 82 -10.26 -11.17 14.37
CA ASP A 82 -8.85 -10.94 14.67
C ASP A 82 -8.11 -10.37 13.45
N THR A 83 -8.65 -9.30 12.88
CA THR A 83 -8.13 -8.71 11.62
C THR A 83 -7.18 -7.54 11.83
N PHE A 84 -6.56 -7.39 12.99
CA PHE A 84 -5.70 -6.23 13.22
C PHE A 84 -4.44 -6.30 12.35
N SER A 85 -4.11 -5.18 11.72
CA SER A 85 -2.98 -5.09 10.81
C SER A 85 -1.62 -5.01 11.51
N VAL A 86 -0.58 -5.20 10.70
CA VAL A 86 0.81 -4.87 11.07
C VAL A 86 0.93 -3.43 11.60
N ILE A 87 0.29 -2.45 10.96
CA ILE A 87 0.41 -1.03 11.34
C ILE A 87 -0.24 -0.77 12.70
N TYR A 88 -1.34 -1.47 13.03
CA TYR A 88 -1.93 -1.39 14.38
C TYR A 88 -0.94 -1.82 15.47
N ARG A 89 -0.18 -2.91 15.24
CA ARG A 89 0.86 -3.37 16.19
C ARG A 89 2.02 -2.40 16.34
N LEU A 90 2.19 -1.51 15.37
CA LEU A 90 3.25 -0.50 15.39
C LEU A 90 2.85 0.80 16.11
N LEU A 91 1.57 1.02 16.41
CA LEU A 91 1.07 2.27 17.03
C LEU A 91 1.87 2.74 18.26
N PRO A 92 2.25 1.86 19.21
CA PRO A 92 3.10 2.24 20.36
C PRO A 92 4.44 2.88 19.96
N PHE A 93 4.96 2.52 18.78
CA PHE A 93 6.30 2.86 18.32
C PHE A 93 6.35 4.09 17.39
N PHE A 94 5.22 4.75 17.13
CA PHE A 94 5.16 6.02 16.40
C PHE A 94 4.19 7.04 17.04
N GLU A 95 4.25 7.17 18.37
CA GLU A 95 3.52 8.18 19.16
C GLU A 95 1.98 8.03 19.16
N GLN A 96 1.47 6.80 18.96
CA GLN A 96 0.03 6.49 19.00
C GLN A 96 -0.33 5.55 20.17
N GLN A 97 0.40 5.64 21.28
CA GLN A 97 0.21 4.79 22.47
C GLN A 97 -1.23 4.86 23.02
N ALA A 98 -1.78 6.06 23.22
CA ALA A 98 -3.14 6.23 23.75
C ALA A 98 -4.21 5.56 22.87
N ARG A 99 -3.98 5.58 21.54
CA ARG A 99 -4.85 4.95 20.56
C ARG A 99 -4.74 3.43 20.59
N TYR A 100 -3.51 2.92 20.74
CA TYR A 100 -3.26 1.50 20.93
C TYR A 100 -3.94 0.98 22.21
N ASP A 101 -3.81 1.70 23.32
CA ASP A 101 -4.38 1.32 24.61
C ASP A 101 -5.91 1.33 24.59
N ALA A 102 -6.54 2.36 23.99
CA ALA A 102 -7.99 2.41 23.82
C ALA A 102 -8.51 1.21 23.03
N ILE A 103 -7.89 0.89 21.90
CA ILE A 103 -8.27 -0.26 21.09
C ILE A 103 -7.98 -1.56 21.83
N ASN A 104 -6.85 -1.68 22.55
CA ASN A 104 -6.48 -2.90 23.25
C ASN A 104 -7.33 -3.15 24.51
N ASP A 105 -7.81 -2.10 25.18
CA ASP A 105 -8.79 -2.22 26.29
C ASP A 105 -10.15 -2.66 25.76
N MET A 106 -10.62 -1.99 24.69
CA MET A 106 -11.72 -2.51 23.89
C MET A 106 -11.45 -3.92 23.41
N ARG A 107 -10.16 -4.33 23.27
CA ARG A 107 -9.71 -5.64 22.82
C ARG A 107 -9.60 -6.75 23.85
N ASN A 108 -9.62 -6.42 25.13
CA ASN A 108 -9.55 -7.42 26.19
C ASN A 108 -10.70 -7.27 27.21
N GLY A 109 -11.59 -6.30 27.00
CA GLY A 109 -12.72 -6.00 27.88
C GLY A 109 -13.90 -6.98 27.79
N PRO A 110 -14.95 -6.79 28.59
CA PRO A 110 -16.14 -7.65 28.58
C PRO A 110 -17.02 -7.50 27.32
N SER A 111 -16.81 -6.45 26.53
CA SER A 111 -17.55 -6.05 25.32
C SER A 111 -17.19 -6.84 24.06
N TRP A 112 -16.36 -7.87 24.16
CA TRP A 112 -15.97 -8.75 23.04
C TRP A 112 -17.13 -9.48 22.37
N ASN A 113 -18.29 -9.49 23.03
CA ASN A 113 -19.51 -10.11 22.57
C ASN A 113 -20.49 -9.14 21.86
N THR A 114 -20.15 -7.86 21.71
CA THR A 114 -21.07 -6.84 21.11
C THR A 114 -20.74 -6.45 19.67
N GLY A 115 -19.70 -7.04 19.05
CA GLY A 115 -19.28 -6.69 17.68
C GLY A 115 -18.53 -5.36 17.55
N LEU A 116 -18.19 -4.70 18.67
CA LEU A 116 -17.45 -3.43 18.71
C LEU A 116 -15.92 -3.59 18.54
N SER A 117 -15.42 -4.83 18.48
CA SER A 117 -14.00 -5.16 18.45
C SER A 117 -13.42 -5.33 17.05
N VAL A 118 -14.21 -5.11 15.99
CA VAL A 118 -13.78 -5.34 14.61
C VAL A 118 -13.42 -4.02 13.90
N PRO A 119 -12.32 -3.97 13.11
CA PRO A 119 -11.85 -2.76 12.42
C PRO A 119 -12.83 -2.06 11.45
N TRP A 120 -13.94 -2.72 11.08
CA TRP A 120 -14.98 -2.16 10.21
C TRP A 120 -16.21 -1.64 10.98
N TRP A 121 -16.22 -1.76 12.30
CA TRP A 121 -17.29 -1.20 13.11
C TRP A 121 -17.00 0.27 13.44
N PRO A 122 -18.00 1.17 13.33
CA PRO A 122 -17.83 2.56 13.71
C PRO A 122 -17.42 2.73 15.18
N HIS A 123 -16.21 3.23 15.42
CA HIS A 123 -15.72 3.60 16.74
C HIS A 123 -14.71 4.74 16.63
N GLU A 124 -14.74 5.70 17.56
CA GLU A 124 -13.86 6.88 17.56
C GLU A 124 -12.36 6.50 17.52
N SER A 125 -11.99 5.38 18.14
CA SER A 125 -10.61 4.88 18.12
C SER A 125 -10.14 4.43 16.73
N PHE A 126 -11.04 4.20 15.78
CA PHE A 126 -10.72 3.86 14.37
C PHE A 126 -10.83 5.07 13.42
N GLU A 127 -11.22 6.24 13.93
CA GLU A 127 -11.45 7.46 13.14
C GLU A 127 -10.29 8.47 13.28
N GLY A 128 -10.21 9.42 12.35
CA GLY A 128 -9.21 10.51 12.36
C GLY A 128 -7.88 10.17 11.70
N THR A 129 -7.17 11.17 11.18
CA THR A 129 -5.97 10.97 10.37
C THR A 129 -4.69 10.89 11.20
N ILE A 130 -3.72 10.09 10.75
CA ILE A 130 -2.36 10.06 11.29
C ILE A 130 -1.43 10.54 10.17
N ASN A 131 -0.86 11.74 10.32
CA ASN A 131 -0.08 12.39 9.26
C ASN A 131 1.19 11.62 8.87
N SER A 132 1.77 10.81 9.78
CA SER A 132 2.93 9.95 9.47
C SER A 132 2.57 8.74 8.59
N LEU A 133 1.29 8.39 8.45
CA LEU A 133 0.81 7.34 7.54
C LEU A 133 0.41 7.88 6.15
N LEU A 134 0.50 9.20 5.94
CA LEU A 134 0.03 9.88 4.75
C LEU A 134 1.14 10.66 4.05
N CYS A 135 1.59 10.13 2.91
CA CYS A 135 2.39 10.80 1.92
C CYS A 135 1.65 12.03 1.34
N PRO A 136 2.23 13.25 1.37
CA PRO A 136 1.60 14.46 0.83
C PRO A 136 1.35 14.45 -0.68
N SER A 137 1.94 13.49 -1.40
CA SER A 137 1.72 13.24 -2.82
C SER A 137 0.30 12.75 -3.10
N ASP A 138 -0.37 12.16 -2.13
CA ASP A 138 -1.74 11.66 -2.23
C ASP A 138 -2.69 12.48 -1.34
N SER A 139 -3.70 13.07 -1.96
CA SER A 139 -4.75 13.82 -1.26
C SER A 139 -5.97 12.98 -0.90
N ASN A 140 -6.07 11.74 -1.38
CA ASN A 140 -7.29 10.93 -1.29
C ASN A 140 -7.62 10.50 0.15
N GLY A 141 -6.64 10.49 1.05
CA GLY A 141 -6.80 10.07 2.45
C GLY A 141 -7.27 11.13 3.44
N LYS A 142 -7.41 12.41 3.04
CA LYS A 142 -7.57 13.50 4.04
C LYS A 142 -8.98 13.61 4.63
N ASP A 143 -10.00 13.22 3.87
CA ASP A 143 -11.41 13.39 4.23
C ASP A 143 -12.11 12.05 4.53
N LEU A 144 -11.33 11.00 4.75
CA LEU A 144 -11.87 9.69 5.10
C LEU A 144 -12.23 9.63 6.59
N ARG A 145 -13.39 9.04 6.87
CA ARG A 145 -13.89 8.83 8.24
C ARG A 145 -12.94 7.95 9.05
N TYR A 146 -12.63 6.78 8.51
CA TYR A 146 -11.68 5.85 9.11
C TYR A 146 -10.26 6.26 8.80
N THR A 147 -9.33 5.92 9.67
CA THR A 147 -7.94 6.31 9.48
C THR A 147 -7.34 5.60 8.29
N PRO A 148 -6.95 6.34 7.24
CA PRO A 148 -6.34 5.75 6.08
C PRO A 148 -4.83 5.64 6.24
N THR A 149 -4.23 4.87 5.34
CA THR A 149 -2.79 4.79 5.16
C THR A 149 -2.49 4.75 3.67
N ASN A 150 -1.40 5.40 3.28
CA ASN A 150 -0.80 5.19 1.98
C ASN A 150 0.60 4.59 2.09
N CYS A 151 0.96 4.08 3.27
CA CYS A 151 2.14 3.26 3.49
C CYS A 151 1.67 1.82 3.71
N GLU A 152 2.11 0.91 2.85
CA GLU A 152 1.72 -0.50 2.84
C GLU A 152 2.96 -1.39 3.01
N VAL A 153 2.82 -2.55 3.63
CA VAL A 153 3.90 -3.53 3.80
C VAL A 153 4.01 -4.50 2.64
N SER A 154 5.21 -5.05 2.41
CA SER A 154 5.42 -5.99 1.31
C SER A 154 4.88 -7.38 1.64
N ILE A 155 3.96 -7.88 0.83
CA ILE A 155 3.59 -9.32 0.83
C ILE A 155 4.42 -10.11 -0.19
N GLY A 156 5.48 -9.48 -0.71
CA GLY A 156 6.43 -10.09 -1.63
C GLY A 156 5.82 -10.39 -2.97
N ASP A 157 6.37 -11.41 -3.62
CA ASP A 157 6.02 -11.78 -4.98
C ASP A 157 4.97 -12.88 -5.05
N ALA A 158 4.19 -13.11 -4.00
CA ALA A 158 3.07 -14.03 -4.02
C ALA A 158 1.76 -13.28 -4.38
N MET A 159 1.07 -13.73 -5.41
CA MET A 159 -0.29 -13.25 -5.73
C MET A 159 -1.36 -13.91 -4.87
N TRP A 160 -1.05 -15.06 -4.29
CA TRP A 160 -1.98 -15.76 -3.41
C TRP A 160 -2.02 -15.09 -2.05
N ASP A 161 -3.22 -14.92 -1.52
CA ASP A 161 -3.47 -14.18 -0.31
C ASP A 161 -2.82 -14.86 0.91
N PRO A 162 -1.87 -14.20 1.59
CA PRO A 162 -1.32 -14.71 2.83
C PRO A 162 -2.37 -14.84 3.95
N ASN A 163 -3.58 -14.26 3.80
CA ASN A 163 -4.65 -14.30 4.80
C ASN A 163 -5.51 -15.56 4.82
N HIS A 164 -5.41 -16.43 3.83
CA HIS A 164 -6.12 -17.72 3.81
C HIS A 164 -5.22 -18.92 4.17
N ALA A 165 -4.01 -18.65 4.67
CA ALA A 165 -3.05 -19.67 5.12
C ALA A 165 -3.43 -20.43 6.40
N THR A 166 -4.70 -20.42 6.82
CA THR A 166 -5.18 -20.98 8.10
C THR A 166 -5.19 -22.50 8.19
N ASN A 167 -4.73 -23.23 7.16
CA ASN A 167 -4.63 -24.70 7.17
C ASN A 167 -3.27 -25.24 6.71
N GLY A 168 -2.19 -24.44 6.73
CA GLY A 168 -0.86 -24.91 6.30
C GLY A 168 -0.70 -25.20 4.80
N ASN A 169 -1.75 -24.98 4.01
CA ASN A 169 -1.76 -25.27 2.57
C ASN A 169 -1.15 -24.14 1.71
N ILE A 170 -1.18 -22.89 2.18
CA ILE A 170 -0.58 -21.75 1.45
C ILE A 170 0.67 -21.30 2.20
N LYS A 171 1.83 -21.61 1.62
CA LYS A 171 3.16 -21.18 2.07
C LYS A 171 3.57 -19.99 1.20
N ASN A 172 3.37 -18.78 1.68
CA ASN A 172 3.98 -17.61 1.06
C ASN A 172 5.33 -17.38 1.73
N ARG A 173 6.35 -17.04 0.94
CA ARG A 173 7.70 -16.77 1.44
C ARG A 173 7.90 -15.37 2.02
N THR A 174 6.84 -14.56 2.13
CA THR A 174 6.94 -13.19 2.64
C THR A 174 7.22 -13.14 4.15
N VAL A 175 7.81 -12.03 4.60
CA VAL A 175 7.97 -11.70 6.01
C VAL A 175 6.62 -11.45 6.68
N PHE A 176 5.71 -10.75 5.98
CA PHE A 176 4.41 -10.35 6.52
C PHE A 176 3.30 -11.32 6.06
N GLN A 177 2.91 -12.23 6.95
CA GLN A 177 1.84 -13.20 6.70
C GLN A 177 0.82 -13.19 7.86
N LYS A 178 -0.41 -13.63 7.60
CA LYS A 178 -1.42 -13.78 8.66
C LYS A 178 -0.93 -14.77 9.71
N GLY A 179 -0.91 -14.34 10.96
CA GLY A 179 -0.53 -15.16 12.11
C GLY A 179 0.93 -15.48 12.27
N ALA A 180 1.75 -15.23 11.26
CA ALA A 180 3.15 -15.55 11.31
C ALA A 180 3.93 -14.31 11.71
N GLN A 181 4.66 -14.42 12.80
CA GLN A 181 5.66 -13.44 13.21
C GLN A 181 7.03 -14.01 12.87
N LYS A 182 7.85 -13.22 12.17
CA LYS A 182 9.17 -13.63 11.68
C LYS A 182 10.24 -12.77 12.34
N ASN A 183 11.37 -13.36 12.69
CA ASN A 183 12.51 -12.59 13.16
C ASN A 183 13.34 -12.07 11.97
N ILE A 184 14.29 -11.17 12.25
CA ILE A 184 15.17 -10.60 11.22
C ILE A 184 16.02 -11.67 10.51
N ALA A 185 16.33 -12.78 11.19
CA ALA A 185 17.10 -13.89 10.63
C ALA A 185 16.35 -14.66 9.52
N PHE A 186 15.03 -14.47 9.39
CA PHE A 186 14.26 -15.00 8.27
C PHE A 186 14.62 -14.35 6.93
N ILE A 187 15.26 -13.17 6.96
CA ILE A 187 15.66 -12.41 5.77
C ILE A 187 17.08 -12.83 5.36
N ALA A 188 17.18 -14.00 4.74
CA ALA A 188 18.45 -14.62 4.32
C ALA A 188 19.15 -13.85 3.18
N ASP A 189 18.38 -13.23 2.28
CA ASP A 189 18.91 -12.46 1.14
C ASP A 189 19.46 -11.07 1.52
N GLY A 190 19.34 -10.71 2.80
CA GLY A 190 19.86 -9.49 3.39
C GLY A 190 18.80 -8.38 3.50
N THR A 191 18.80 -7.71 4.66
CA THR A 191 17.83 -6.65 4.98
C THR A 191 17.91 -5.44 4.04
N SER A 192 19.07 -5.20 3.43
CA SER A 192 19.31 -4.15 2.43
C SER A 192 18.90 -4.52 1.01
N ASN A 193 18.38 -5.73 0.80
CA ASN A 193 17.89 -6.24 -0.49
C ASN A 193 16.43 -6.69 -0.42
N THR A 194 15.79 -6.61 0.75
CA THR A 194 14.38 -6.98 0.91
C THR A 194 13.55 -5.75 1.22
N VAL A 195 12.51 -5.50 0.42
CA VAL A 195 11.59 -4.38 0.60
C VAL A 195 10.60 -4.66 1.73
N ALA A 196 10.39 -3.67 2.58
CA ALA A 196 9.52 -3.77 3.75
C ALA A 196 8.24 -2.95 3.57
N ILE A 197 8.35 -1.67 3.20
CA ILE A 197 7.25 -0.72 3.13
C ILE A 197 7.34 0.05 1.82
N SER A 198 6.21 0.34 1.18
CA SER A 198 6.14 1.25 0.05
C SER A 198 4.99 2.22 0.21
N GLU A 199 5.12 3.37 -0.46
CA GLU A 199 3.97 4.22 -0.68
C GLU A 199 3.00 3.60 -1.71
N THR A 200 1.73 3.94 -1.56
CA THR A 200 0.62 3.60 -2.46
C THR A 200 -0.26 4.83 -2.71
N ILE A 201 -1.26 4.71 -3.58
CA ILE A 201 -2.32 5.71 -3.73
C ILE A 201 -3.60 5.14 -3.13
N ILE A 202 -4.21 5.86 -2.20
CA ILE A 202 -5.49 5.52 -1.61
C ILE A 202 -6.56 5.59 -2.70
N SER A 203 -7.36 4.53 -2.81
CA SER A 203 -8.39 4.46 -3.85
C SER A 203 -9.57 5.36 -3.51
N GLN A 204 -10.12 6.07 -4.50
CA GLN A 204 -11.32 6.92 -4.29
C GLN A 204 -12.62 6.14 -4.32
N THR A 205 -12.60 4.97 -4.95
CA THR A 205 -13.76 4.07 -5.05
C THR A 205 -13.35 2.66 -4.67
N VAL A 206 -14.32 1.82 -4.29
CA VAL A 206 -14.04 0.42 -3.92
C VAL A 206 -13.39 -0.31 -5.10
N MET A 207 -13.92 -0.09 -6.29
CA MET A 207 -13.41 -0.64 -7.55
C MET A 207 -13.29 0.48 -8.59
N SER A 208 -12.26 0.41 -9.42
CA SER A 208 -11.98 1.43 -10.42
C SER A 208 -11.25 0.85 -11.63
N ARG A 209 -11.47 1.50 -12.78
CA ARG A 209 -10.73 1.24 -14.01
C ARG A 209 -9.41 2.01 -14.06
N LEU A 210 -9.16 2.92 -13.13
CA LEU A 210 -7.94 3.71 -13.10
C LEU A 210 -6.73 2.81 -12.88
N VAL A 211 -5.66 3.06 -13.63
CA VAL A 211 -4.38 2.38 -13.41
C VAL A 211 -3.78 2.78 -12.08
N LYS A 212 -3.75 4.09 -11.77
CA LYS A 212 -3.29 4.63 -10.48
C LYS A 212 -4.48 4.90 -9.55
N GLY A 213 -4.37 4.48 -8.29
CA GLY A 213 -5.40 4.66 -7.27
C GLY A 213 -6.69 3.88 -7.57
N GLY A 214 -6.59 2.80 -8.35
CA GLY A 214 -7.73 1.97 -8.72
C GLY A 214 -7.41 0.48 -8.58
N ILE A 215 -8.42 -0.30 -8.21
CA ILE A 215 -8.39 -1.76 -8.20
C ILE A 215 -9.46 -2.25 -9.18
N ALA A 216 -9.06 -3.04 -10.17
CA ALA A 216 -9.99 -3.74 -11.06
C ALA A 216 -10.29 -5.15 -10.54
N ALA A 217 -11.50 -5.64 -10.79
CA ALA A 217 -11.90 -6.98 -10.39
C ALA A 217 -11.82 -7.95 -11.58
N VAL A 218 -10.97 -8.97 -11.50
CA VAL A 218 -10.73 -9.95 -12.58
C VAL A 218 -11.26 -11.32 -12.20
N ASN A 219 -11.83 -12.05 -13.15
CA ASN A 219 -12.22 -13.44 -12.91
C ASN A 219 -10.94 -14.28 -12.76
N ALA A 220 -10.43 -14.41 -11.53
CA ALA A 220 -9.31 -15.32 -11.24
C ALA A 220 -9.82 -16.76 -11.39
N VAL A 221 -9.08 -17.59 -12.13
CA VAL A 221 -9.38 -19.02 -12.22
C VAL A 221 -8.97 -19.65 -10.89
N ASP A 222 -9.96 -19.89 -10.03
CA ASP A 222 -9.77 -20.44 -8.68
C ASP A 222 -9.72 -21.98 -8.75
N ASN A 223 -8.71 -22.58 -8.12
CA ASN A 223 -8.95 -23.85 -7.45
C ASN A 223 -8.04 -24.01 -6.21
N ARG A 224 -8.46 -23.41 -5.09
CA ARG A 224 -7.82 -23.44 -3.74
C ARG A 224 -7.40 -24.82 -3.20
N ASN A 225 -7.78 -25.92 -3.84
CA ASN A 225 -7.63 -27.29 -3.33
C ASN A 225 -7.03 -28.30 -4.32
N ALA A 226 -6.55 -27.89 -5.49
CA ALA A 226 -5.95 -28.83 -6.44
C ALA A 226 -4.43 -28.92 -6.23
N PRO A 227 -3.87 -30.08 -5.86
CA PRO A 227 -2.46 -30.36 -6.16
C PRO A 227 -2.30 -30.21 -7.68
N GLY A 228 -1.69 -29.10 -8.14
CA GLY A 228 -1.65 -28.73 -9.56
C GLY A 228 -2.67 -27.66 -10.01
N GLY A 229 -3.12 -26.76 -9.13
CA GLY A 229 -4.01 -25.64 -9.48
C GLY A 229 -3.51 -24.76 -10.64
N THR A 230 -4.44 -24.19 -11.40
CA THR A 230 -4.14 -23.33 -12.56
C THR A 230 -3.57 -21.98 -12.12
N ALA A 231 -2.68 -21.41 -12.93
CA ALA A 231 -2.05 -20.14 -12.64
C ALA A 231 -3.06 -18.97 -12.46
N ALA A 232 -2.87 -18.15 -11.42
CA ALA A 232 -3.68 -16.95 -11.19
C ALA A 232 -3.37 -15.90 -12.28
N LYS A 233 -4.41 -15.33 -12.90
CA LYS A 233 -4.26 -14.34 -13.99
C LYS A 233 -4.90 -13.01 -13.61
N CYS A 234 -4.07 -11.97 -13.52
CA CYS A 234 -4.51 -10.62 -13.85
C CYS A 234 -4.01 -10.30 -15.26
N SER A 235 -4.78 -10.72 -16.27
CA SER A 235 -4.53 -10.32 -17.64
C SER A 235 -5.25 -9.01 -17.92
N PHE A 236 -4.49 -7.99 -18.30
CA PHE A 236 -5.04 -6.68 -18.60
C PHE A 236 -4.62 -6.22 -20.00
N SER A 237 -5.42 -5.35 -20.57
CA SER A 237 -4.99 -4.46 -21.64
C SER A 237 -5.28 -3.05 -21.13
N VAL A 238 -4.34 -2.14 -21.31
CA VAL A 238 -4.46 -0.75 -20.85
C VAL A 238 -4.94 0.09 -22.02
N LEU A 239 -5.98 0.89 -21.81
CA LEU A 239 -6.40 1.95 -22.72
C LEU A 239 -5.94 3.29 -22.17
N THR A 240 -5.40 4.12 -23.05
CA THR A 240 -5.26 5.56 -22.75
C THR A 240 -6.57 6.22 -23.13
N THR A 241 -7.31 6.74 -22.16
CA THR A 241 -8.47 7.60 -22.43
C THR A 241 -7.99 9.04 -22.58
N GLY A 242 -8.71 9.89 -23.32
CA GLY A 242 -8.30 11.29 -23.53
C GLY A 242 -8.12 12.05 -22.20
N GLY A 243 -7.09 12.90 -22.12
CA GLY A 243 -6.57 13.43 -20.85
C GLY A 243 -5.51 12.49 -20.25
N ASN A 244 -4.68 12.90 -19.31
CA ASN A 244 -3.61 12.06 -18.73
C ASN A 244 -4.13 10.87 -17.87
N ARG A 245 -5.32 10.33 -18.18
CA ARG A 245 -5.99 9.27 -17.46
C ARG A 245 -5.73 7.95 -18.19
N ILE A 246 -5.07 7.04 -17.49
CA ILE A 246 -4.76 5.71 -17.98
C ILE A 246 -5.70 4.73 -17.28
N GLU A 247 -6.41 3.91 -18.06
CA GLU A 247 -7.41 2.98 -17.55
C GLU A 247 -7.25 1.57 -18.11
N PHE A 248 -7.83 0.59 -17.44
CA PHE A 248 -8.04 -0.73 -18.02
C PHE A 248 -8.94 -0.66 -19.26
N ALA A 249 -8.78 -1.60 -20.20
CA ALA A 249 -9.62 -1.73 -21.38
C ALA A 249 -11.04 -2.17 -21.04
N SER A 250 -12.05 -1.59 -21.68
CA SER A 250 -13.49 -1.76 -21.35
C SER A 250 -13.96 -3.23 -21.25
N THR A 251 -13.21 -4.16 -21.84
CA THR A 251 -13.40 -5.61 -21.74
C THR A 251 -13.12 -6.20 -20.35
N VAL A 252 -12.34 -5.51 -19.51
CA VAL A 252 -12.10 -5.90 -18.11
C VAL A 252 -13.35 -5.58 -17.30
N ALA A 253 -13.93 -6.60 -16.68
CA ALA A 253 -15.05 -6.42 -15.76
C ALA A 253 -14.60 -5.54 -14.59
N VAL A 254 -15.44 -4.58 -14.19
CA VAL A 254 -15.27 -3.88 -12.92
C VAL A 254 -16.52 -4.13 -12.14
N HIS A 255 -16.38 -4.89 -11.06
CA HIS A 255 -17.49 -5.11 -10.15
C HIS A 255 -17.82 -3.79 -9.48
N THR A 256 -19.06 -3.33 -9.65
CA THR A 256 -19.56 -2.10 -9.01
C THR A 256 -20.17 -2.37 -7.64
N GLY A 257 -20.18 -3.63 -7.19
CA GLY A 257 -20.72 -4.05 -5.91
C GLY A 257 -19.79 -5.00 -5.15
N GLY A 258 -19.44 -4.60 -3.93
CA GLY A 258 -19.03 -5.49 -2.84
C GLY A 258 -19.97 -5.24 -1.65
N TYR A 259 -19.87 -6.07 -0.61
CA TYR A 259 -20.48 -5.78 0.69
C TYR A 259 -20.25 -4.28 1.04
N ASP A 260 -21.30 -3.61 1.51
CA ASP A 260 -21.38 -2.16 1.82
C ASP A 260 -21.92 -1.21 0.74
N ALA A 261 -23.09 -1.53 0.17
CA ALA A 261 -23.95 -0.56 -0.52
C ALA A 261 -24.38 0.65 0.37
N GLY A 262 -24.00 0.68 1.66
CA GLY A 262 -24.22 1.78 2.59
C GLY A 262 -22.97 2.40 3.24
N GLN A 263 -21.74 1.93 2.94
CA GLN A 263 -20.49 2.44 3.53
C GLN A 263 -19.35 2.55 2.49
N PRO A 264 -19.50 3.38 1.43
CA PRO A 264 -18.63 3.36 0.24
C PRO A 264 -17.15 3.68 0.49
N ASN A 265 -16.82 4.34 1.61
CA ASN A 265 -15.46 4.79 1.92
C ASN A 265 -14.63 3.78 2.74
N GLN A 266 -15.23 2.66 3.14
CA GLN A 266 -14.57 1.71 4.03
C GLN A 266 -13.75 0.64 3.31
N SER A 267 -14.25 0.15 2.16
CA SER A 267 -13.65 -0.99 1.46
C SER A 267 -12.68 -0.61 0.32
N ILE A 268 -12.19 0.64 0.35
CA ILE A 268 -11.21 1.19 -0.61
C ILE A 268 -9.78 0.81 -0.20
N ARG A 269 -8.87 0.70 -1.18
CA ARG A 269 -7.44 0.49 -0.92
C ARG A 269 -6.89 1.59 -0.02
N GLY A 270 -6.20 1.23 1.05
CA GLY A 270 -5.65 2.19 2.02
C GLY A 270 -6.70 2.95 2.86
N GLY A 271 -8.00 2.60 2.76
CA GLY A 271 -9.08 3.33 3.44
C GLY A 271 -9.17 3.13 4.94
N ARG A 272 -8.58 2.05 5.47
CA ARG A 272 -8.57 1.73 6.90
C ARG A 272 -7.33 0.93 7.28
N PHE A 273 -6.37 1.55 7.96
CA PHE A 273 -5.13 0.85 8.29
C PHE A 273 -5.29 -0.23 9.35
N PHE A 274 -6.36 -0.22 10.17
CA PHE A 274 -6.55 -1.20 11.25
C PHE A 274 -6.82 -2.61 10.74
N ASP A 275 -7.31 -2.74 9.51
CA ASP A 275 -7.60 -4.03 8.89
C ASP A 275 -6.34 -4.58 8.19
N GLY A 276 -5.89 -5.75 8.64
CA GLY A 276 -4.71 -6.46 8.13
C GLY A 276 -4.93 -7.18 6.81
N ARG A 277 -6.11 -7.08 6.19
CA ARG A 277 -6.29 -7.58 4.82
C ARG A 277 -5.40 -6.80 3.84
N PRO A 278 -4.92 -7.45 2.76
CA PRO A 278 -3.84 -6.89 1.96
C PRO A 278 -4.26 -5.65 1.20
N ARG A 279 -5.53 -5.57 0.80
CA ARG A 279 -6.10 -4.37 0.17
C ARG A 279 -5.84 -3.10 0.99
N TYR A 280 -5.80 -3.18 2.31
CA TYR A 280 -5.71 -1.98 3.14
C TYR A 280 -4.30 -1.62 3.55
N THR A 281 -3.42 -2.61 3.69
CA THR A 281 -2.11 -2.43 4.34
C THR A 281 -0.97 -3.14 3.64
N ALA A 282 -1.16 -3.73 2.45
CA ALA A 282 -0.11 -4.46 1.77
C ALA A 282 0.01 -4.21 0.26
N PHE A 283 1.23 -4.38 -0.25
CA PHE A 283 1.58 -4.34 -1.66
C PHE A 283 2.36 -5.59 -2.09
N SER A 284 2.22 -5.97 -3.36
CA SER A 284 2.94 -7.09 -3.97
C SER A 284 4.05 -6.60 -4.89
N THR A 285 5.14 -7.36 -5.00
CA THR A 285 6.30 -7.06 -5.87
C THR A 285 6.26 -7.79 -7.22
N VAL A 286 5.08 -8.15 -7.70
CA VAL A 286 4.91 -8.86 -8.99
C VAL A 286 5.03 -7.90 -10.16
N MET A 287 4.14 -6.91 -10.22
CA MET A 287 4.11 -5.90 -11.27
C MET A 287 4.94 -4.67 -10.89
N PRO A 288 5.54 -3.95 -11.86
CA PRO A 288 6.39 -2.79 -11.57
C PRO A 288 5.60 -1.68 -10.85
N PRO A 289 6.30 -0.73 -10.20
CA PRO A 289 5.66 0.43 -9.62
C PRO A 289 4.76 1.16 -10.62
N ASN A 290 3.70 1.79 -10.09
CA ASN A 290 2.71 2.53 -10.89
C ASN A 290 1.95 1.70 -11.93
N SER A 291 2.06 0.37 -11.88
CA SER A 291 1.25 -0.51 -12.73
C SER A 291 -0.18 -0.64 -12.20
N PRO A 292 -1.10 -1.18 -13.02
CA PRO A 292 -2.48 -1.36 -12.62
C PRO A 292 -2.62 -2.41 -11.50
N ALA A 293 -3.52 -2.18 -10.53
CA ALA A 293 -3.83 -3.14 -9.47
C ALA A 293 -5.11 -3.93 -9.78
N CYS A 294 -5.15 -5.19 -9.33
CA CYS A 294 -6.25 -6.10 -9.59
C CYS A 294 -6.54 -7.00 -8.39
N GLN A 295 -7.78 -7.47 -8.32
CA GLN A 295 -8.23 -8.47 -7.36
C GLN A 295 -9.17 -9.45 -8.03
N GLN A 296 -9.37 -10.63 -7.48
CA GLN A 296 -10.39 -11.57 -7.93
C GLN A 296 -11.83 -10.95 -7.93
N THR A 297 -12.78 -11.54 -8.63
CA THR A 297 -14.21 -11.21 -8.53
C THR A 297 -14.86 -12.05 -7.42
N GLY A 298 -15.71 -11.46 -6.56
CA GLY A 298 -16.33 -12.17 -5.44
C GLY A 298 -16.37 -11.34 -4.16
N ASN A 299 -16.30 -11.96 -2.97
CA ASN A 299 -16.26 -11.24 -1.70
C ASN A 299 -14.97 -10.41 -1.60
N LEU A 300 -15.07 -9.12 -1.88
CA LEU A 300 -13.96 -8.16 -2.05
C LEU A 300 -12.97 -8.10 -0.89
N GLU A 301 -13.35 -8.50 0.32
CA GLU A 301 -12.53 -8.36 1.52
C GLU A 301 -11.85 -9.68 1.93
N ASN A 302 -12.29 -10.82 1.40
CA ASN A 302 -11.73 -12.14 1.72
C ASN A 302 -11.31 -12.86 0.43
N GLN A 303 -10.57 -12.18 -0.45
CA GLN A 303 -10.16 -12.78 -1.73
C GLN A 303 -8.76 -13.35 -1.68
N ASP A 304 -8.63 -14.52 -2.29
CA ASP A 304 -7.44 -15.34 -2.28
C ASP A 304 -6.39 -14.90 -3.29
N VAL A 305 -6.71 -13.97 -4.20
CA VAL A 305 -5.80 -13.52 -5.26
C VAL A 305 -5.84 -12.01 -5.42
N HIS A 306 -4.68 -11.38 -5.38
CA HIS A 306 -4.51 -9.95 -5.64
C HIS A 306 -3.13 -9.63 -6.22
N MET A 307 -3.08 -8.66 -7.15
CA MET A 307 -1.85 -7.94 -7.45
C MET A 307 -2.06 -6.49 -7.02
N LEU A 308 -1.30 -6.07 -6.03
CA LEU A 308 -1.38 -4.74 -5.44
C LEU A 308 -0.01 -4.07 -5.60
N PRO A 309 0.38 -3.67 -6.83
CA PRO A 309 1.63 -2.94 -7.02
C PRO A 309 1.64 -1.65 -6.19
N PRO A 310 2.82 -1.17 -5.75
CA PRO A 310 2.94 0.14 -5.15
C PRO A 310 2.71 1.23 -6.18
N GLN A 311 2.22 2.38 -5.73
CA GLN A 311 1.82 3.49 -6.60
C GLN A 311 2.16 4.83 -5.97
N SER A 312 2.59 5.79 -6.78
CA SER A 312 2.88 7.14 -6.32
C SER A 312 2.51 8.18 -7.38
N ASN A 313 2.22 9.40 -6.91
CA ASN A 313 2.10 10.58 -7.76
C ASN A 313 3.46 11.23 -8.06
N HIS A 314 4.54 10.75 -7.44
CA HIS A 314 5.90 11.11 -7.82
C HIS A 314 6.20 10.65 -9.24
N SER A 315 6.97 11.46 -9.99
CA SER A 315 7.29 11.16 -11.37
C SER A 315 8.29 10.00 -11.49
N GLY A 316 7.91 8.96 -12.23
CA GLY A 316 8.81 7.91 -12.73
C GLY A 316 9.15 6.79 -11.74
N GLY A 317 8.45 6.67 -10.62
CA GLY A 317 8.73 5.64 -9.62
C GLY A 317 7.93 5.79 -8.34
N VAL A 318 8.33 5.01 -7.34
CA VAL A 318 7.80 5.02 -5.97
C VAL A 318 8.95 5.01 -4.97
N ASN A 319 8.77 5.61 -3.80
CA ASN A 319 9.70 5.39 -2.70
C ASN A 319 9.37 4.05 -2.02
N VAL A 320 10.41 3.29 -1.70
CA VAL A 320 10.32 2.02 -0.98
C VAL A 320 11.34 2.00 0.16
N ALA A 321 10.90 1.62 1.35
CA ALA A 321 11.78 1.33 2.48
C ALA A 321 12.14 -0.15 2.52
N LEU A 322 13.40 -0.43 2.82
CA LEU A 322 13.93 -1.78 2.99
C LEU A 322 14.00 -2.15 4.47
N PHE A 323 14.19 -3.43 4.76
CA PHE A 323 14.33 -3.94 6.13
C PHE A 323 15.60 -3.48 6.85
N ASP A 324 16.49 -2.72 6.21
CA ASP A 324 17.64 -2.07 6.84
C ASP A 324 17.36 -0.62 7.30
N GLY A 325 16.14 -0.12 7.10
CA GLY A 325 15.76 1.27 7.41
C GLY A 325 16.09 2.28 6.31
N SER A 326 16.79 1.87 5.24
CA SER A 326 17.04 2.73 4.10
C SER A 326 15.78 2.91 3.25
N VAL A 327 15.65 4.08 2.63
CA VAL A 327 14.58 4.37 1.66
C VAL A 327 15.20 4.67 0.33
N ARG A 328 14.76 3.95 -0.70
CA ARG A 328 15.21 4.09 -2.08
C ARG A 328 14.04 4.43 -2.98
N PHE A 329 14.35 5.05 -4.11
CA PHE A 329 13.35 5.32 -5.13
C PHE A 329 13.48 4.30 -6.25
N ILE A 330 12.42 3.53 -6.45
CA ILE A 330 12.37 2.44 -7.42
C ILE A 330 11.66 2.96 -8.68
N PRO A 331 12.32 2.93 -9.85
CA PRO A 331 11.74 3.44 -11.08
C PRO A 331 10.64 2.51 -11.61
N ASP A 332 9.68 3.07 -12.34
CA ASP A 332 8.62 2.32 -13.02
C ASP A 332 9.18 1.36 -14.09
N THR A 333 10.42 1.59 -14.54
CA THR A 333 11.13 0.79 -15.54
C THR A 333 11.93 -0.36 -14.96
N ILE A 334 11.81 -0.64 -13.64
CA ILE A 334 12.47 -1.79 -13.03
C ILE A 334 12.06 -3.09 -13.72
N ASN A 335 13.01 -4.02 -13.84
CA ASN A 335 12.74 -5.35 -14.38
C ASN A 335 11.74 -6.08 -13.46
N ALA A 336 10.53 -6.27 -13.95
CA ALA A 336 9.38 -6.82 -13.23
C ALA A 336 8.54 -7.71 -14.16
N ALA A 337 7.46 -8.30 -13.63
CA ALA A 337 6.45 -8.97 -14.46
C ALA A 337 5.87 -8.02 -15.52
N THR A 338 5.46 -8.58 -16.64
CA THR A 338 4.68 -7.85 -17.65
C THR A 338 3.19 -8.13 -17.49
N VAL A 339 2.41 -7.32 -18.19
CA VAL A 339 0.97 -7.46 -18.27
C VAL A 339 0.57 -8.83 -18.80
N GLY A 340 -0.35 -9.54 -18.12
CA GLY A 340 -0.81 -10.86 -18.56
C GLY A 340 0.00 -12.04 -18.07
N VAL A 341 0.99 -11.80 -17.20
CA VAL A 341 1.71 -12.86 -16.50
C VAL A 341 0.75 -13.66 -15.63
N ALA A 342 0.87 -14.99 -15.71
CA ALA A 342 0.16 -15.94 -14.88
C ALA A 342 1.14 -16.46 -13.82
N GLN A 343 0.75 -16.46 -12.55
CA GLN A 343 1.61 -17.01 -11.50
C GLN A 343 1.43 -18.52 -11.32
N PRO A 344 2.51 -19.30 -11.13
CA PRO A 344 2.39 -20.71 -10.76
C PRO A 344 1.63 -20.88 -9.44
N ALA A 345 1.03 -22.05 -9.25
CA ALA A 345 0.02 -22.33 -8.22
C ALA A 345 0.45 -22.00 -6.77
N GLN A 346 1.75 -21.95 -6.49
CA GLN A 346 2.30 -21.52 -5.19
C GLN A 346 3.82 -21.33 -5.30
N VAL A 347 4.33 -20.13 -5.01
CA VAL A 347 5.79 -19.88 -4.92
C VAL A 347 6.20 -19.89 -3.45
N THR A 348 6.95 -20.92 -3.06
CA THR A 348 7.31 -21.15 -1.65
C THR A 348 8.80 -20.97 -1.34
N SER A 349 9.66 -20.98 -2.36
CA SER A 349 11.12 -20.90 -2.24
C SER A 349 11.77 -20.68 -3.62
N GLY A 350 13.03 -20.23 -3.67
CA GLY A 350 13.85 -20.14 -4.90
C GLY A 350 13.81 -18.77 -5.58
N ALA A 351 14.45 -18.62 -6.74
CA ALA A 351 14.47 -17.33 -7.45
C ALA A 351 13.06 -16.81 -7.80
N SER A 352 12.87 -15.49 -7.82
CA SER A 352 11.62 -14.87 -8.26
C SER A 352 11.49 -14.92 -9.78
N GLU A 353 10.29 -15.26 -10.25
CA GLU A 353 9.97 -15.27 -11.68
C GLU A 353 9.67 -13.86 -12.23
N PHE A 354 9.58 -12.84 -11.35
CA PHE A 354 9.21 -11.47 -11.72
C PHE A 354 10.41 -10.54 -11.71
N GLY A 355 11.59 -11.08 -12.02
CA GLY A 355 12.79 -10.29 -12.19
C GLY A 355 13.30 -9.64 -10.90
N ILE A 356 14.05 -8.55 -11.05
CA ILE A 356 14.69 -7.84 -9.93
C ILE A 356 13.63 -7.32 -8.94
N TRP A 357 12.49 -6.83 -9.44
CA TRP A 357 11.44 -6.33 -8.57
C TRP A 357 10.81 -7.45 -7.73
N GLY A 358 10.53 -8.59 -8.34
CA GLY A 358 10.08 -9.79 -7.63
C GLY A 358 11.05 -10.21 -6.54
N ALA A 359 12.34 -10.31 -6.90
CA ALA A 359 13.44 -10.70 -6.01
C ALA A 359 13.51 -9.83 -4.75
N LEU A 360 13.38 -8.51 -4.91
CA LEU A 360 13.38 -7.56 -3.79
C LEU A 360 12.25 -7.81 -2.79
N GLY A 361 11.13 -8.40 -3.20
CA GLY A 361 10.04 -8.76 -2.30
C GLY A 361 10.22 -10.09 -1.59
N THR A 362 11.28 -10.83 -1.91
CA THR A 362 11.55 -12.14 -1.33
C THR A 362 12.64 -12.04 -0.25
N PRO A 363 12.44 -12.65 0.92
CA PRO A 363 13.46 -12.68 1.96
C PRO A 363 14.44 -13.86 1.82
N ASP A 364 14.11 -14.86 1.00
CA ASP A 364 14.87 -16.11 0.80
C ASP A 364 14.64 -16.67 -0.62
N GLY A 365 14.94 -15.84 -1.61
CA GLY A 365 14.99 -16.19 -3.03
C GLY A 365 16.34 -16.78 -3.46
N GLY A 366 17.43 -16.43 -2.75
CA GLY A 366 18.79 -16.93 -3.03
C GLY A 366 19.43 -16.32 -4.29
N GLU A 367 18.81 -15.29 -4.86
CA GLU A 367 19.28 -14.61 -6.06
C GLU A 367 19.99 -13.30 -5.71
N ALA A 368 21.09 -13.00 -6.40
CA ALA A 368 21.82 -11.76 -6.18
C ALA A 368 21.04 -10.60 -6.82
N VAL A 369 20.39 -9.79 -5.98
CA VAL A 369 19.79 -8.53 -6.43
C VAL A 369 20.93 -7.52 -6.63
N PRO A 370 21.12 -6.97 -7.84
CA PRO A 370 22.10 -5.91 -8.04
C PRO A 370 21.72 -4.70 -7.18
N VAL A 371 22.74 -4.05 -6.60
CA VAL A 371 22.54 -2.87 -5.76
C VAL A 371 21.86 -1.77 -6.60
N LEU A 372 20.61 -1.48 -6.26
CA LEU A 372 19.81 -0.38 -6.83
C LEU A 372 20.20 0.97 -6.26
#